data_AF-A0A2S2NU14-F1
#
_entry.id   AF-A0A2S2NU14-F1
#
_cell.length_a   1.000
_cell.length_b   1.000
_cell.length_c   1.000
_cell.angle_alpha   90.00
_cell.angle_beta   90.00
_cell.angle_gamma   90.00
#
_symmetry.space_group_name_H-M   'P 1'
#
loop_
_entity.id
_entity.type
_entity.pdbx_description
1 polymer ?
#
loop_
_entity_poly.entity_id
_entity_poly.type
_entity_poly.pdbx_seq_one_letter_code
_entity_poly.pdbx_strand_id
1 'polypeptide(L)'
;PLDLDSAKYQKELASIKPNEPVIQKPFMNIDLVEILNSSTQGIMIINYFKSNNKLNDSIRIMLVDVIINHVITMKISMSVGLSESIANQIEALFPTEVKDTYFMRGGSYKNPKGKLYAKSYNSMRLLKTSGLVVDNN
;
A
#
# COMPACT_ATOMS: atom_id res chain seq x y z
N PRO A 1 -22.21 -39.53 -20.02
CA PRO A 1 -21.91 -40.23 -18.74
C PRO A 1 -20.40 -40.14 -18.48
N LEU A 2 -20.06 -39.49 -17.37
CA LEU A 2 -18.71 -39.10 -16.94
C LEU A 2 -17.79 -40.31 -16.73
N ASP A 3 -16.57 -40.31 -17.28
CA ASP A 3 -15.40 -40.86 -16.55
C ASP A 3 -14.02 -40.58 -17.19
N LEU A 4 -13.54 -39.32 -17.18
CA LEU A 4 -12.13 -39.07 -17.57
C LEU A 4 -11.36 -38.01 -16.75
N ASP A 5 -11.90 -37.52 -15.63
CA ASP A 5 -11.22 -36.48 -14.83
C ASP A 5 -11.18 -36.77 -13.30
N SER A 6 -11.73 -37.90 -12.85
CA SER A 6 -11.76 -38.26 -11.43
C SER A 6 -10.35 -38.44 -10.84
N ALA A 7 -9.46 -39.15 -11.54
CA ALA A 7 -8.11 -39.41 -11.04
C ALA A 7 -7.20 -38.17 -10.99
N LYS A 8 -7.44 -37.19 -11.88
CA LYS A 8 -6.69 -35.94 -11.93
C LYS A 8 -7.18 -34.99 -10.83
N TYR A 9 -8.50 -34.92 -10.63
CA TYR A 9 -9.13 -34.18 -9.54
C TYR A 9 -8.70 -34.70 -8.15
N GLN A 10 -8.62 -36.03 -7.98
CA GLN A 10 -8.15 -36.64 -6.73
C GLN A 10 -6.64 -36.40 -6.49
N LYS A 11 -5.81 -36.33 -7.53
CA LYS A 11 -4.39 -35.94 -7.41
C LYS A 11 -4.22 -34.46 -7.02
N GLU A 12 -5.10 -33.60 -7.52
CA GLU A 12 -5.11 -32.17 -7.20
C GLU A 12 -5.51 -31.93 -5.74
N LEU A 13 -6.52 -32.64 -5.23
CA LEU A 13 -6.89 -32.64 -3.80
C LEU A 13 -5.77 -33.19 -2.90
N ALA A 14 -5.04 -34.22 -3.34
CA ALA A 14 -3.92 -34.80 -2.59
C ALA A 14 -2.65 -33.91 -2.57
N SER A 15 -2.60 -32.86 -3.39
CA SER A 15 -1.50 -31.88 -3.42
C SER A 15 -1.72 -30.66 -2.50
N ILE A 16 -2.93 -30.53 -1.93
CA ILE A 16 -3.26 -29.53 -0.92
C ILE A 16 -2.69 -30.03 0.42
N LYS A 17 -1.47 -29.62 0.74
CA LYS A 17 -0.92 -29.88 2.08
C LYS A 17 -1.78 -29.17 3.13
N PRO A 18 -2.21 -29.85 4.21
CA PRO A 18 -2.92 -29.22 5.29
C PRO A 18 -1.97 -28.29 6.08
N ASN A 19 -2.32 -27.00 6.12
CA ASN A 19 -1.92 -26.01 7.11
C ASN A 19 -0.46 -26.08 7.60
N GLU A 20 0.51 -25.88 6.72
CA GLU A 20 1.77 -25.27 7.18
C GLU A 20 1.41 -23.89 7.76
N PRO A 21 1.87 -23.54 8.97
CA PRO A 21 1.66 -22.20 9.50
C PRO A 21 2.37 -21.27 8.54
N VAL A 22 1.59 -20.58 7.70
CA VAL A 22 2.09 -19.40 6.98
C VAL A 22 2.55 -18.48 8.09
N ILE A 23 3.87 -18.40 8.30
CA ILE A 23 4.47 -17.38 9.14
C ILE A 23 4.10 -16.08 8.43
N GLN A 24 2.94 -15.53 8.80
CA GLN A 24 2.52 -14.22 8.36
C GLN A 24 3.59 -13.30 8.90
N LYS A 25 4.47 -12.84 7.99
CA LYS A 25 5.41 -11.76 8.27
C LYS A 25 4.61 -10.70 9.03
N PRO A 26 5.02 -10.29 10.23
CA PRO A 26 4.22 -9.39 11.05
C PRO A 26 3.81 -8.23 10.17
N PHE A 27 2.50 -8.07 9.97
CA PHE A 27 1.97 -6.92 9.26
C PHE A 27 2.42 -5.72 10.10
N MET A 28 3.43 -4.99 9.62
CA MET A 28 3.75 -3.70 10.21
C MET A 28 2.51 -2.84 10.00
N ASN A 29 1.78 -2.65 11.09
CA ASN A 29 0.55 -1.88 11.06
C ASN A 29 0.94 -0.40 11.02
N ILE A 30 0.50 0.29 9.97
CA ILE A 30 0.62 1.74 9.87
C ILE A 30 -0.72 2.33 10.28
N ASP A 31 -0.69 3.29 11.19
CA ASP A 31 -1.84 4.13 11.52
C ASP A 31 -1.71 5.49 10.81
N LEU A 32 -2.55 5.72 9.81
CA LEU A 32 -2.55 6.96 9.05
C LEU A 32 -2.95 8.17 9.89
N VAL A 33 -3.80 8.00 10.90
CA VAL A 33 -4.17 9.10 11.81
C VAL A 33 -2.95 9.53 12.61
N GLU A 34 -2.18 8.59 13.13
CA GLU A 34 -0.94 8.90 13.86
C GLU A 34 0.06 9.64 12.97
N ILE A 35 0.31 9.13 11.76
CA ILE A 35 1.21 9.76 10.78
C ILE A 35 0.81 11.20 10.47
N LEU A 36 -0.48 11.45 10.25
CA LEU A 36 -0.95 12.80 9.92
C LEU A 36 -0.84 13.75 11.13
N ASN A 37 -1.10 13.27 12.34
CA ASN A 37 -0.97 14.10 13.54
C ASN A 37 0.48 14.30 13.97
N SER A 38 1.43 13.49 13.48
CA SER A 38 2.86 13.62 13.84
C SER A 38 3.61 14.67 13.01
N SER A 39 2.97 15.37 12.07
CA SER A 39 3.64 16.35 11.20
C SER A 39 2.79 17.59 10.92
N THR A 40 3.45 18.73 10.76
CA THR A 40 2.78 19.99 10.39
C THR A 40 2.02 19.86 9.07
N GLN A 41 2.59 19.17 8.09
CA GLN A 41 1.94 18.93 6.79
C GLN A 41 0.70 18.04 6.94
N GLY A 42 0.77 16.99 7.77
CA GLY A 42 -0.38 16.14 8.06
C GLY A 42 -1.53 16.90 8.72
N ILE A 43 -1.23 17.77 9.70
CA ILE A 43 -2.21 18.66 10.32
C ILE A 43 -2.83 19.61 9.29
N MET A 44 -2.03 20.15 8.36
CA MET A 44 -2.54 21.00 7.27
C MET A 44 -3.50 20.25 6.35
N ILE A 45 -3.21 18.98 6.00
CA ILE A 45 -4.10 18.14 5.18
C ILE A 45 -5.45 17.93 5.89
N ILE A 46 -5.42 17.58 7.18
CA ILE A 46 -6.63 17.38 8.00
C ILE A 46 -7.46 18.67 8.03
N ASN A 47 -6.82 19.82 8.31
CA ASN A 47 -7.51 21.10 8.40
C ASN A 47 -8.07 21.54 7.05
N TYR A 48 -7.33 21.33 5.96
CA TYR A 48 -7.81 21.60 4.61
C TYR A 48 -9.08 20.79 4.31
N PHE A 49 -9.07 19.49 4.59
CA PHE A 49 -10.24 18.64 4.38
C PHE A 49 -11.44 19.11 5.21
N LYS A 50 -11.25 19.40 6.51
CA LYS A 50 -12.32 19.91 7.38
C LYS A 50 -12.98 21.17 6.82
N SER A 51 -12.21 22.07 6.21
CA SER A 51 -12.72 23.32 5.65
C SER A 51 -13.34 23.18 4.25
N ASN A 52 -12.94 22.18 3.46
CA ASN A 52 -13.31 22.06 2.03
C ASN A 52 -14.16 20.83 1.70
N ASN A 53 -14.23 19.85 2.61
CA ASN A 53 -14.85 18.53 2.45
C ASN A 53 -14.33 17.70 1.25
N LYS A 54 -13.16 18.07 0.70
CA LYS A 54 -12.48 17.36 -0.38
C LYS A 54 -11.00 17.69 -0.38
N LEU A 55 -10.17 16.78 -0.88
CA LEU A 55 -8.78 17.10 -1.21
C LEU A 55 -8.69 17.59 -2.66
N ASN A 56 -7.79 18.54 -2.90
CA ASN A 56 -7.37 18.90 -4.25
C ASN A 56 -6.08 18.16 -4.60
N ASP A 57 -5.65 18.24 -5.86
CA ASP A 57 -4.48 17.49 -6.31
C ASP A 57 -3.18 17.85 -5.56
N SER A 58 -3.01 19.13 -5.19
CA SER A 58 -1.85 19.55 -4.40
C SER A 58 -1.85 18.91 -3.01
N ILE A 59 -3.00 18.87 -2.33
CA ILE A 59 -3.14 18.26 -1.01
C ILE A 59 -3.02 16.74 -1.08
N ARG A 60 -3.51 16.11 -2.16
CA ARG A 60 -3.29 14.67 -2.41
C ARG A 60 -1.81 14.33 -2.60
N ILE A 61 -1.06 15.16 -3.31
CA ILE A 61 0.40 14.99 -3.46
C ILE A 61 1.06 15.10 -2.09
N MET A 62 0.71 16.13 -1.30
CA MET A 62 1.24 16.31 0.06
C MET A 62 0.92 15.11 0.96
N LEU A 63 -0.29 14.58 0.90
CA LEU A 63 -0.70 13.39 1.66
C LEU A 63 0.18 12.19 1.33
N VAL A 64 0.39 11.92 0.04
CA VAL A 64 1.24 10.82 -0.40
C VAL A 64 2.69 11.04 0.06
N ASP A 65 3.20 12.27 0.00
CA ASP A 65 4.56 12.58 0.44
C ASP A 65 4.76 12.36 1.94
N VAL A 66 3.82 12.82 2.78
CA VAL A 66 3.85 12.58 4.23
C VAL A 66 3.90 11.09 4.54
N ILE A 67 3.05 10.29 3.89
CA ILE A 67 3.00 8.83 4.07
C ILE A 67 4.31 8.16 3.63
N ILE A 68 4.79 8.47 2.42
CA ILE A 68 5.99 7.83 1.87
C ILE A 68 7.23 8.22 2.67
N ASN A 69 7.34 9.47 3.11
CA ASN A 69 8.44 9.91 3.95
C ASN A 69 8.46 9.17 5.28
N HIS A 70 7.31 8.98 5.91
CA HIS A 70 7.22 8.18 7.14
C HIS A 70 7.67 6.73 6.91
N VAL A 71 7.14 6.07 5.86
CA VAL A 71 7.49 4.68 5.50
C VAL A 71 8.99 4.52 5.26
N ILE A 72 9.60 5.44 4.53
CA ILE A 72 11.06 5.44 4.28
C ILE A 72 11.84 5.65 5.58
N THR A 73 11.42 6.62 6.40
CA THR A 73 12.11 6.97 7.65
C THR A 73 12.09 5.81 8.64
N MET A 74 10.96 5.11 8.72
CA MET A 74 10.79 3.90 9.53
C MET A 74 11.40 2.64 8.88
N LYS A 75 12.01 2.76 7.69
CA LYS A 75 12.60 1.66 6.91
C LYS A 75 11.60 0.53 6.62
N ILE A 76 10.33 0.89 6.43
CA ILE A 76 9.25 -0.04 6.14
C ILE A 76 9.26 -0.34 4.63
N SER A 77 9.23 -1.63 4.28
CA SER A 77 9.10 -2.05 2.88
C SER A 77 7.66 -1.86 2.40
N MET A 78 7.49 -1.13 1.30
CA MET A 78 6.19 -0.89 0.69
C MET A 78 5.70 -2.13 -0.07
N SER A 79 4.94 -2.99 0.63
CA SER A 79 4.30 -4.15 0.02
C SER A 79 2.94 -3.79 -0.61
N VAL A 80 2.41 -4.71 -1.44
CA VAL A 80 1.04 -4.62 -1.96
C VAL A 80 0.01 -4.54 -0.83
N GLY A 81 0.14 -5.41 0.18
CA GLY A 81 -0.79 -5.43 1.32
C GLY A 81 -0.74 -4.14 2.15
N LEU A 82 0.46 -3.58 2.34
CA LEU A 82 0.61 -2.31 3.04
C LEU A 82 0.01 -1.15 2.24
N SER A 83 0.28 -1.09 0.94
CA SER A 83 -0.28 -0.06 0.05
C SER A 83 -1.82 -0.11 0.03
N GLU A 84 -2.38 -1.32 -0.01
CA GLU A 84 -3.82 -1.54 0.06
C GLU A 84 -4.42 -1.11 1.42
N SER A 85 -3.77 -1.47 2.52
CA SER A 85 -4.19 -1.04 3.87
C SER A 85 -4.19 0.48 4.00
N ILE A 86 -3.13 1.15 3.57
CA ILE A 86 -3.05 2.62 3.60
C ILE A 86 -4.14 3.25 2.72
N ALA A 87 -4.38 2.73 1.52
CA ALA A 87 -5.41 3.27 0.64
C ALA A 87 -6.83 3.14 1.24
N ASN A 88 -7.12 2.03 1.91
CA ASN A 88 -8.37 1.86 2.67
C ASN A 88 -8.49 2.89 3.80
N GLN A 89 -7.39 3.16 4.53
CA GLN A 89 -7.38 4.17 5.59
C GLN A 89 -7.58 5.60 5.05
N ILE A 90 -7.03 5.91 3.86
CA ILE A 90 -7.25 7.19 3.19
C ILE A 90 -8.74 7.37 2.87
N GLU A 91 -9.39 6.38 2.26
CA GLU A 91 -10.82 6.42 1.95
C GLU A 91 -11.68 6.53 3.22
N ALA A 92 -11.29 5.86 4.29
CA ALA A 92 -11.99 5.95 5.58
C ALA A 92 -11.84 7.34 6.24
N LEU A 93 -10.67 7.97 6.17
CA LEU A 93 -10.42 9.30 6.75
C LEU A 93 -10.93 10.45 5.89
N PHE A 94 -10.95 10.26 4.57
CA PHE A 94 -11.37 11.25 3.60
C PHE A 94 -12.43 10.64 2.67
N PRO A 95 -13.71 10.57 3.09
CA PRO A 95 -14.75 9.82 2.36
C PRO A 95 -15.06 10.29 0.93
N THR A 96 -14.54 11.45 0.50
CA THR A 96 -14.66 11.94 -0.87
C THR A 96 -13.51 11.51 -1.78
N GLU A 97 -12.52 10.81 -1.22
CA GLU A 97 -11.40 10.22 -1.94
C GLU A 97 -11.74 8.81 -2.45
N VAL A 98 -11.11 8.41 -3.54
CA VAL A 98 -11.32 7.08 -4.16
C VAL A 98 -10.07 6.24 -3.94
N LYS A 99 -10.21 5.06 -3.32
CA LYS A 99 -9.09 4.12 -3.06
C LYS A 99 -8.17 3.92 -4.27
N ASP A 100 -8.74 3.73 -5.45
CA ASP A 100 -8.01 3.46 -6.70
C ASP A 100 -7.03 4.58 -7.11
N THR A 101 -7.27 5.81 -6.66
CA THR A 101 -6.33 6.93 -6.83
C THR A 101 -4.99 6.65 -6.16
N TYR A 102 -5.03 5.95 -5.02
CA TYR A 102 -3.90 5.70 -4.14
C TYR A 102 -3.29 4.32 -4.37
N PHE A 103 -4.15 3.32 -4.55
CA PHE A 103 -3.73 1.96 -4.83
C PHE A 103 -4.78 1.16 -5.59
N MET A 104 -4.37 0.55 -6.70
CA MET A 104 -5.11 -0.49 -7.39
C MET A 104 -4.27 -1.76 -7.45
N ARG A 105 -4.83 -2.84 -6.91
CA ARG A 105 -4.22 -4.17 -7.05
C ARG A 105 -4.24 -4.57 -8.53
N GLY A 106 -3.12 -5.10 -9.02
CA GLY A 106 -3.03 -5.57 -10.40
C GLY A 106 -4.02 -6.71 -10.63
N GLY A 107 -5.15 -6.42 -11.28
CA GLY A 107 -6.02 -7.43 -11.89
C GLY A 107 -5.40 -7.91 -13.20
N SER A 108 -5.96 -7.52 -14.34
CA SER A 108 -5.37 -7.76 -15.68
C SER A 108 -4.03 -7.02 -15.93
N TYR A 109 -3.54 -6.23 -14.97
CA TYR A 109 -2.29 -5.48 -15.05
C TYR A 109 -1.18 -6.24 -14.34
N LYS A 110 -0.04 -6.43 -15.02
CA LYS A 110 1.12 -7.13 -14.46
C LYS A 110 1.70 -6.49 -13.19
N ASN A 111 1.46 -5.19 -12.98
CA ASN A 111 2.01 -4.41 -11.86
C ASN A 111 0.93 -3.59 -11.14
N PRO A 112 1.02 -3.42 -9.81
CA PRO A 112 0.15 -2.51 -9.06
C PRO A 112 0.21 -1.06 -9.58
N LYS A 113 -0.90 -0.33 -9.46
CA LYS A 113 -1.01 1.09 -9.85
C LYS A 113 -1.39 1.96 -8.66
N GLY A 114 -1.28 3.28 -8.83
CA GLY A 114 -1.68 4.28 -7.84
C GLY A 114 -0.51 5.11 -7.32
N LYS A 115 -0.83 6.25 -6.69
CA LYS A 115 0.16 7.23 -6.24
C LYS A 115 1.13 6.67 -5.19
N LEU A 116 0.66 5.80 -4.27
CA LEU A 116 1.50 5.27 -3.18
C LEU A 116 2.65 4.41 -3.71
N TYR A 117 2.32 3.42 -4.55
CA TYR A 117 3.31 2.48 -5.06
C TYR A 117 4.32 3.19 -5.99
N ALA A 118 3.84 4.03 -6.90
CA ALA A 118 4.69 4.79 -7.81
C ALA A 118 5.64 5.74 -7.05
N LYS A 119 5.13 6.49 -6.07
CA LYS A 119 5.96 7.42 -5.30
C LYS A 119 6.97 6.68 -4.44
N SER A 120 6.59 5.59 -3.77
CA SER A 120 7.51 4.79 -2.95
C SER A 120 8.71 4.29 -3.75
N TYR A 121 8.47 3.70 -4.92
CA TYR A 121 9.53 3.21 -5.81
C TYR A 121 10.44 4.34 -6.31
N ASN A 122 9.84 5.44 -6.77
CA ASN A 122 10.60 6.59 -7.29
C ASN A 122 11.44 7.26 -6.20
N SER A 123 10.89 7.45 -5.00
CA SER A 123 11.61 8.03 -3.87
C SER A 123 12.76 7.13 -3.42
N MET A 124 12.54 5.81 -3.30
CA MET A 124 13.60 4.88 -2.93
C MET A 124 14.72 4.85 -3.98
N ARG A 125 14.36 4.82 -5.27
CA ARG A 125 15.33 4.91 -6.37
C ARG A 125 16.15 6.20 -6.27
N LEU A 126 15.50 7.34 -6.05
CA LEU A 126 16.19 8.63 -5.89
C LEU A 126 17.21 8.58 -4.74
N LEU A 127 16.79 8.12 -3.57
CA LEU A 127 17.64 8.03 -2.37
C LEU A 127 18.86 7.11 -2.58
N LYS A 128 18.67 6.00 -3.30
CA LYS A 128 19.76 5.11 -3.69
C LYS A 128 20.73 5.82 -4.64
N THR A 129 20.21 6.44 -5.69
CA THR A 129 21.04 7.15 -6.68
C THR A 129 21.77 8.36 -6.09
N SER A 130 21.25 8.96 -5.01
CA SER A 130 21.89 10.06 -4.29
C SER A 130 22.82 9.60 -3.17
N GLY A 131 23.00 8.29 -2.96
CA GLY A 131 23.87 7.73 -1.91
C GLY A 131 23.34 7.87 -0.49
N LEU A 132 22.06 8.22 -0.31
CA LEU A 132 21.43 8.37 1.01
C LEU A 132 20.93 7.02 1.57
N VAL A 133 20.74 6.02 0.71
CA VAL A 133 20.39 4.65 1.08
C VAL A 133 21.29 3.69 0.30
N VAL A 134 21.81 2.66 0.97
CA VAL A 134 22.68 1.64 0.38
C VAL A 134 21.84 0.50 -0.21
N ASP A 135 22.23 -0.02 -1.38
CA ASP A 135 21.65 -1.25 -1.92
C ASP A 135 22.12 -2.45 -1.09
N ASN A 136 21.19 -3.07 -0.36
CA ASN A 136 21.41 -4.40 0.20
C ASN A 136 21.17 -5.41 -0.93
N ASN A 137 22.22 -5.71 -1.71
CA ASN A 137 22.24 -6.82 -2.67
C ASN A 137 22.23 -8.16 -1.95
#